data_AF-A0A537HXW6-F1
#
_entry.id   AF-A0A537HXW6-F1
#
_cell.length_a   1.000
_cell.length_b   1.000
_cell.length_c   1.000
_cell.angle_alpha   90.00
_cell.angle_beta   90.00
_cell.angle_gamma   90.00
#
_symmetry.space_group_name_H-M   'P 1'
#
loop_
_entity.id
_entity.type
_entity.pdbx_description
1 polymer ?
#
loop_
_entity_poly.entity_id
_entity_poly.type
_entity_poly.pdbx_seq_one_letter_code
_entity_poly.pdbx_strand_id
1 'polypeptide(L)'
;MPLFRAATQAVGTWGGLVILAAAWTASLSELIGDLLTASRVAYTMGEAKELPHWLGSVHPKFRIPRNAVLTIGLIVLVLALSFDLRRLLAVASIFTLTWYIITHFSALQLHREQRLATPLFSWVGLLGCLVLVASLPIWATLTGGAVLATLAGFRLLLFRYRLPM
;
A
#
# COMPACT_ATOMS: atom_id res chain seq x y z
N MET A 1 9.45 0.35 21.64
CA MET A 1 10.49 -0.32 20.83
C MET A 1 10.91 -1.64 21.50
N PRO A 2 10.14 -2.73 21.32
CA PRO A 2 10.47 -4.02 21.92
C PRO A 2 11.83 -4.57 21.45
N LEU A 3 12.20 -4.35 20.17
CA LEU A 3 13.48 -4.77 19.61
C LEU A 3 14.68 -4.04 20.22
N PHE A 4 14.58 -2.72 20.42
CA PHE A 4 15.63 -1.94 21.09
C PHE A 4 15.84 -2.41 22.53
N ARG A 5 14.75 -2.61 23.28
CA ARG A 5 14.82 -3.12 24.67
C ARG A 5 15.43 -4.52 24.75
N ALA A 6 15.03 -5.41 23.86
CA ALA A 6 15.57 -6.77 23.78
C ALA A 6 17.07 -6.76 23.45
N ALA A 7 17.51 -5.90 22.52
CA ALA A 7 18.92 -5.82 22.14
C ALA A 7 19.80 -5.16 23.20
N THR A 8 19.29 -4.14 23.89
CA THR A 8 20.00 -3.56 25.04
C THR A 8 20.13 -4.55 26.19
N GLN A 9 19.15 -5.44 26.39
CA GLN A 9 19.22 -6.50 27.40
C GLN A 9 20.15 -7.65 27.00
N ALA A 10 20.26 -7.97 25.70
CA ALA A 10 21.07 -9.09 25.22
C ALA A 10 22.56 -8.74 25.01
N VAL A 11 22.87 -7.53 24.52
CA VAL A 11 24.22 -7.15 24.04
C VAL A 11 24.72 -5.84 24.69
N GLY A 12 23.90 -5.18 25.51
CA GLY A 12 24.23 -3.88 26.10
C GLY A 12 24.04 -2.70 25.13
N THR A 13 24.58 -1.53 25.47
CA THR A 13 24.38 -0.26 24.74
C THR A 13 24.80 -0.33 23.26
N TRP A 14 25.83 -1.13 22.94
CA TRP A 14 26.29 -1.33 21.56
C TRP A 14 25.25 -2.02 20.67
N GLY A 15 24.51 -2.99 21.19
CA GLY A 15 23.41 -3.65 20.46
C GLY A 15 22.28 -2.69 20.10
N GLY A 16 21.99 -1.73 20.99
CA GLY A 16 21.01 -0.68 20.73
C GLY A 16 21.40 0.23 19.56
N LEU A 17 22.66 0.66 19.48
CA LEU A 17 23.16 1.53 18.41
C LEU A 17 23.14 0.85 17.04
N VAL A 18 23.56 -0.41 16.96
CA VAL A 18 23.56 -1.17 15.70
C VAL A 18 22.12 -1.34 15.17
N ILE A 19 21.16 -1.63 16.05
CA ILE A 19 19.74 -1.75 15.65
C ILE A 19 19.17 -0.41 15.20
N LEU A 20 19.53 0.70 15.84
CA LEU A 20 19.08 2.03 15.40
C LEU A 20 19.62 2.36 14.01
N ALA A 21 20.91 2.11 13.77
CA ALA A 21 21.53 2.32 12.46
C ALA A 21 20.86 1.44 11.39
N ALA A 22 20.62 0.15 11.68
CA ALA A 22 19.93 -0.76 10.79
C ALA A 22 18.48 -0.36 10.52
N ALA A 23 17.75 0.11 11.55
CA ALA A 23 16.38 0.58 11.40
C ALA A 23 16.31 1.82 10.50
N TRP A 24 17.27 2.73 10.61
CA TRP A 24 17.35 3.92 9.76
C TRP A 24 17.65 3.58 8.31
N THR A 25 18.65 2.73 8.05
CA THR A 25 18.99 2.32 6.69
C THR A 25 17.87 1.53 6.03
N ALA A 26 17.21 0.63 6.78
CA ALA A 26 16.05 -0.12 6.29
C ALA A 26 14.88 0.81 5.94
N SER A 27 14.54 1.75 6.84
CA SER A 27 13.44 2.69 6.61
C SER A 27 13.70 3.60 5.40
N LEU A 28 14.95 4.05 5.22
CA LEU A 28 15.34 4.85 4.06
C LEU A 28 15.24 4.05 2.76
N SER A 29 15.68 2.79 2.77
CA SER A 29 15.56 1.89 1.61
C SER A 29 14.11 1.65 1.22
N GLU A 30 13.25 1.39 2.20
CA GLU A 30 11.82 1.15 2.00
C GLU A 30 11.12 2.40 1.45
N LEU A 31 11.41 3.58 2.01
CA LEU A 31 10.86 4.84 1.53
C LEU A 31 11.20 5.12 0.06
N ILE A 32 12.44 4.85 -0.35
CA ILE A 32 12.88 5.02 -1.75
C ILE A 32 12.14 4.02 -2.66
N GLY A 33 12.00 2.76 -2.23
CA GLY A 33 11.29 1.73 -2.97
C GLY A 33 9.81 2.06 -3.20
N ASP A 34 9.14 2.55 -2.16
CA ASP A 34 7.74 2.96 -2.21
C ASP A 34 7.55 4.17 -3.14
N LEU A 35 8.44 5.16 -3.06
CA LEU A 35 8.35 6.36 -3.91
C LEU A 35 8.49 6.02 -5.39
N LEU A 36 9.40 5.11 -5.74
CA LEU A 36 9.61 4.63 -7.11
C LEU A 36 8.40 3.86 -7.63
N THR A 37 7.86 2.97 -6.79
CA THR A 37 6.69 2.16 -7.12
C THR A 37 5.46 3.05 -7.34
N ALA A 38 5.19 3.97 -6.41
CA ALA A 38 4.09 4.92 -6.51
C ALA A 38 4.21 5.82 -7.74
N SER A 39 5.42 6.29 -8.07
CA SER A 39 5.67 7.11 -9.26
C SER A 39 5.37 6.36 -10.56
N ARG A 40 5.75 5.07 -10.65
CA ARG A 40 5.45 4.23 -11.82
C ARG A 40 3.95 3.99 -11.97
N VAL A 41 3.24 3.71 -10.87
CA VAL A 41 1.78 3.53 -10.89
C VAL A 41 1.07 4.83 -11.27
N ALA A 42 1.49 5.97 -10.72
CA ALA A 42 0.93 7.27 -11.08
C ALA A 42 1.14 7.62 -12.56
N TYR A 43 2.31 7.26 -13.12
CA TYR A 43 2.60 7.40 -14.54
C TYR A 43 1.63 6.57 -15.40
N THR A 44 1.50 5.27 -15.12
CA THR A 44 0.64 4.38 -15.91
C THR A 44 -0.84 4.74 -15.79
N MET A 45 -1.29 5.16 -14.60
CA MET A 45 -2.65 5.66 -14.40
C MET A 45 -2.89 7.01 -15.10
N GLY A 46 -1.87 7.87 -15.19
CA GLY A 46 -1.93 9.12 -15.96
C GLY A 46 -2.01 8.86 -17.48
N GLU A 47 -1.25 7.89 -17.98
CA GLU A 47 -1.28 7.46 -19.39
C GLU A 47 -2.62 6.80 -19.76
N ALA A 48 -3.18 5.97 -18.87
CA ALA A 48 -4.52 5.38 -18.99
C ALA A 48 -5.66 6.40 -18.82
N LYS A 49 -5.33 7.70 -18.63
CA LYS A 49 -6.26 8.80 -18.32
C LYS A 49 -7.08 8.58 -17.04
N GLU A 50 -6.83 7.59 -16.18
CA GLU A 50 -7.60 7.34 -14.96
C GLU A 50 -7.44 8.46 -13.90
N LEU A 51 -6.38 9.27 -14.02
CA LEU A 51 -6.11 10.43 -13.17
C LEU A 51 -6.23 11.75 -13.97
N PRO A 52 -6.59 12.88 -13.33
CA PRO A 52 -6.59 14.18 -13.97
C PRO A 52 -5.20 14.50 -14.55
N HIS A 53 -5.16 15.04 -15.76
CA HIS A 53 -3.93 15.19 -16.57
C HIS A 53 -2.79 15.94 -15.84
N TRP A 54 -3.13 16.77 -14.84
CA TRP A 54 -2.18 17.51 -14.01
C TRP A 54 -1.42 16.64 -12.98
N LEU A 55 -2.00 15.51 -12.56
CA LEU A 55 -1.32 14.49 -11.74
C LEU A 55 -0.46 13.56 -12.61
N GLY A 56 -0.88 13.34 -13.86
CA GLY A 56 -0.15 12.55 -14.86
C GLY A 56 0.88 13.34 -15.66
N SER A 57 1.07 14.64 -15.39
CA SER A 57 2.05 15.46 -16.10
C SER A 57 3.46 15.13 -15.61
N VAL A 58 4.18 14.40 -16.47
CA VAL A 58 5.52 13.90 -16.18
C VAL A 58 6.53 14.98 -16.50
N HIS A 59 7.39 15.30 -15.53
CA HIS A 59 8.42 16.31 -15.76
C HIS A 59 9.44 15.75 -16.77
N PRO A 60 9.72 16.43 -17.90
CA PRO A 60 10.51 15.89 -19.02
C PRO A 60 11.96 15.50 -18.67
N LYS A 61 12.52 16.05 -17.58
CA LYS A 61 13.92 15.82 -17.17
C LYS A 61 14.08 14.67 -16.17
N PHE A 62 13.12 14.47 -15.28
CA PHE A 62 13.20 13.48 -14.19
C PHE A 62 12.34 12.24 -14.44
N ARG A 63 11.44 12.26 -15.44
CA ARG A 63 10.47 11.18 -15.71
C ARG A 63 9.65 10.75 -14.48
N ILE A 64 9.51 11.66 -13.50
CA ILE A 64 8.75 11.45 -12.26
C ILE A 64 7.59 12.47 -12.25
N PRO A 65 6.35 12.04 -11.97
CA PRO A 65 5.23 12.94 -11.75
C PRO A 65 5.39 13.66 -10.41
N ARG A 66 6.13 14.79 -10.40
CA ARG A 66 6.45 15.56 -9.17
C ARG A 66 5.20 15.94 -8.37
N ASN A 67 4.11 16.28 -9.06
CA ASN A 67 2.84 16.65 -8.43
C ASN A 67 2.21 15.46 -7.69
N ALA A 68 2.27 14.25 -8.27
CA ALA A 68 1.77 13.04 -7.62
C ALA A 68 2.58 12.72 -6.36
N VAL A 69 3.91 12.78 -6.45
CA VAL A 69 4.81 12.54 -5.31
C VAL A 69 4.57 13.56 -4.19
N LEU A 70 4.46 14.84 -4.51
CA LEU A 70 4.19 15.89 -3.52
C LEU A 70 2.81 15.72 -2.87
N THR A 71 1.79 15.38 -3.66
CA THR A 71 0.43 15.17 -3.13
C THR A 71 0.39 13.96 -2.20
N ILE A 72 0.97 12.83 -2.62
CA ILE A 72 1.05 11.61 -1.80
C ILE A 72 1.87 11.88 -0.53
N GLY A 73 3.03 12.52 -0.66
CA GLY A 73 3.88 12.88 0.47
C GLY A 73 3.16 13.81 1.46
N LEU A 74 2.41 14.80 0.98
CA LEU A 74 1.61 15.68 1.81
C LEU A 74 0.49 14.93 2.53
N ILE A 75 -0.23 14.04 1.84
CA ILE A 75 -1.26 13.20 2.45
C ILE A 75 -0.67 12.31 3.55
N VAL A 76 0.46 11.66 3.28
CA VAL A 76 1.17 10.82 4.26
C VAL A 76 1.64 11.65 5.46
N LEU A 77 2.16 12.85 5.23
CA LEU A 77 2.58 13.77 6.30
C LEU A 77 1.41 14.17 7.20
N VAL A 78 0.28 14.57 6.61
CA VAL A 78 -0.93 14.95 7.36
C VAL A 78 -1.47 13.76 8.15
N LEU A 79 -1.51 12.56 7.55
CA LEU A 79 -1.92 11.33 8.22
C LEU A 79 -1.01 10.99 9.40
N ALA A 80 0.31 11.07 9.21
CA ALA A 80 1.31 10.78 10.24
C ALA A 80 1.26 11.75 11.42
N LEU A 81 0.90 13.02 11.18
CA LEU A 81 0.72 14.03 12.25
C LEU A 81 -0.63 13.91 12.97
N SER A 82 -1.66 13.42 12.28
CA SER A 82 -3.04 13.39 12.81
C SER A 82 -3.40 12.08 13.51
N PHE A 83 -2.78 10.96 13.12
CA PHE A 83 -3.13 9.63 13.61
C PHE A 83 -1.95 8.89 14.22
N ASP A 84 -2.24 8.09 15.26
CA ASP A 84 -1.28 7.17 15.82
C ASP A 84 -0.80 6.15 14.78
N LEU A 85 0.51 5.94 14.73
CA LEU A 85 1.15 4.94 13.86
C LEU A 85 0.50 3.56 14.00
N ARG A 86 0.09 3.17 15.22
CA ARG A 86 -0.56 1.87 15.47
C ARG A 86 -1.92 1.75 14.80
N ARG A 87 -2.69 2.84 14.71
CA ARG A 87 -3.99 2.87 14.03
C ARG A 87 -3.80 2.88 12.52
N LEU A 88 -2.84 3.68 12.03
CA LEU A 88 -2.46 3.72 10.62
C LEU A 88 -2.02 2.36 10.10
N LEU A 89 -1.17 1.63 10.84
CA LEU A 89 -0.71 0.29 10.44
C LEU A 89 -1.86 -0.72 10.35
N ALA A 90 -2.80 -0.66 11.29
CA ALA A 90 -3.97 -1.55 11.26
C ALA A 90 -4.83 -1.28 10.01
N VAL A 91 -5.02 -0.01 9.66
CA VAL A 91 -5.75 0.39 8.45
C VAL A 91 -4.98 0.02 7.17
N ALA A 92 -3.67 0.28 7.11
CA ALA A 92 -2.81 -0.11 5.99
C ALA A 92 -2.85 -1.62 5.73
N SER A 93 -2.87 -2.43 6.79
CA SER A 93 -2.98 -3.89 6.68
C SER A 93 -4.28 -4.33 6.01
N ILE A 94 -5.40 -3.62 6.23
CA ILE A 94 -6.68 -3.91 5.53
C ILE A 94 -6.56 -3.66 4.03
N PHE A 95 -5.89 -2.57 3.62
CA PHE A 95 -5.64 -2.30 2.20
C PHE A 95 -4.75 -3.38 1.57
N THR A 96 -3.66 -3.76 2.24
CA THR A 96 -2.75 -4.81 1.77
C THR A 96 -3.44 -6.17 1.69
N LEU A 97 -4.25 -6.54 2.70
CA LEU A 97 -5.04 -7.77 2.68
C LEU A 97 -6.06 -7.77 1.55
N THR A 98 -6.74 -6.65 1.32
CA THR A 98 -7.69 -6.50 0.20
C THR A 98 -6.97 -6.67 -1.13
N TRP A 99 -5.80 -6.05 -1.31
CA TRP A 99 -4.96 -6.22 -2.49
C TRP A 99 -4.59 -7.68 -2.72
N TYR A 100 -4.18 -8.40 -1.67
CA TYR A 100 -3.87 -9.82 -1.77
C TYR A 100 -5.10 -10.68 -2.07
N ILE A 101 -6.26 -10.38 -1.50
CA ILE A 101 -7.53 -11.06 -1.83
C ILE A 101 -7.81 -10.93 -3.32
N ILE A 102 -7.72 -9.72 -3.88
CA ILE A 102 -7.90 -9.47 -5.32
C ILE A 102 -6.85 -10.25 -6.12
N THR A 103 -5.59 -10.21 -5.70
CA THR A 103 -4.48 -10.90 -6.39
C THR A 103 -4.71 -12.42 -6.43
N HIS A 104 -5.10 -13.02 -5.31
CA HIS A 104 -5.42 -14.45 -5.23
C HIS A 104 -6.65 -14.80 -6.07
N PHE A 105 -7.68 -13.94 -6.07
CA PHE A 105 -8.86 -14.12 -6.90
C PHE A 105 -8.55 -14.04 -8.40
N SER A 106 -7.73 -13.07 -8.82
CA SER A 106 -7.24 -12.96 -10.20
C SER A 106 -6.39 -14.16 -10.61
N ALA A 107 -5.53 -14.67 -9.71
CA ALA A 107 -4.76 -15.88 -9.96
C ALA A 107 -5.66 -17.12 -10.16
N LEU A 108 -6.83 -17.17 -9.52
CA LEU A 108 -7.82 -18.22 -9.75
C LEU A 108 -8.52 -18.10 -11.11
N GLN A 109 -8.64 -16.90 -11.68
CA GLN A 109 -9.24 -16.70 -13.01
C GLN A 109 -8.27 -16.99 -14.18
N LEU A 110 -6.98 -17.16 -13.90
CA LEU A 110 -5.97 -17.39 -14.94
C LEU A 110 -6.10 -18.79 -15.56
N HIS A 111 -6.05 -18.87 -16.90
CA HIS A 111 -6.11 -20.12 -17.66
C HIS A 111 -4.96 -21.07 -17.29
N ARG A 112 -5.22 -22.38 -17.32
CA ARG A 112 -4.28 -23.44 -16.88
C ARG A 112 -2.89 -23.35 -17.53
N GLU A 113 -2.79 -22.82 -18.74
CA GLU A 113 -1.52 -22.73 -19.50
C GLU A 113 -0.58 -21.60 -19.03
N GLN A 114 -1.11 -20.59 -18.33
CA GLN A 114 -0.32 -19.47 -17.79
C GLN A 114 -0.14 -19.55 -16.27
N ARG A 115 -0.64 -20.61 -15.64
CA ARG A 115 -0.57 -20.80 -14.19
C ARG A 115 0.81 -21.32 -13.77
N LEU A 116 1.59 -20.43 -13.17
CA LEU A 116 2.87 -20.76 -12.52
C LEU A 116 2.70 -21.45 -11.16
N ALA A 117 1.50 -21.43 -10.55
CA ALA A 117 1.23 -21.99 -9.23
C ALA A 117 -0.08 -22.79 -9.17
N THR A 118 -0.12 -23.82 -8.32
CA THR A 118 -1.28 -24.69 -8.09
C THR A 118 -2.44 -23.89 -7.47
N PRO A 119 -3.70 -24.08 -7.91
CA PRO A 119 -4.87 -23.35 -7.38
C PRO A 119 -5.06 -23.46 -5.86
N LEU A 120 -4.55 -24.51 -5.25
CA LEU A 120 -4.58 -24.71 -3.79
C LEU A 120 -3.86 -23.57 -3.05
N PHE A 121 -2.75 -23.07 -3.60
CA PHE A 121 -1.99 -21.99 -2.97
C PHE A 121 -2.80 -20.68 -2.92
N SER A 122 -3.52 -20.35 -3.99
CA SER A 122 -4.38 -19.16 -4.02
C SER A 122 -5.59 -19.28 -3.09
N TRP A 123 -6.17 -20.47 -2.96
CA TRP A 123 -7.27 -20.71 -2.00
C TRP A 123 -6.82 -20.60 -0.55
N VAL A 124 -5.65 -21.17 -0.21
CA VAL A 124 -5.08 -21.06 1.14
C VAL A 124 -4.73 -19.61 1.45
N GLY A 125 -4.14 -18.88 0.50
CA GLY A 125 -3.84 -17.45 0.66
C GLY A 125 -5.10 -16.59 0.86
N LEU A 126 -6.17 -16.88 0.10
CA LEU A 126 -7.45 -16.20 0.23
C LEU A 126 -8.08 -16.43 1.62
N LEU A 127 -8.13 -17.68 2.06
CA LEU A 127 -8.64 -18.04 3.40
C LEU A 127 -7.79 -17.42 4.51
N GLY A 128 -6.47 -17.44 4.36
CA GLY A 128 -5.55 -16.79 5.29
C GLY A 128 -5.80 -15.29 5.40
N CYS A 129 -6.00 -14.60 4.25
CA CYS A 129 -6.34 -13.18 4.26
C CYS A 129 -7.68 -12.91 4.93
N LEU A 130 -8.72 -13.71 4.66
CA LEU A 130 -10.04 -13.58 5.31
C LEU A 130 -9.97 -13.77 6.82
N VAL A 131 -9.23 -14.78 7.30
CA VAL A 131 -9.02 -15.02 8.72
C VAL A 131 -8.27 -13.85 9.37
N LEU A 132 -7.24 -13.32 8.71
CA LEU A 132 -6.50 -12.16 9.21
C LEU A 132 -7.38 -10.90 9.28
N VAL A 133 -8.23 -10.66 8.28
CA VAL A 133 -9.21 -9.55 8.31
C VAL A 133 -10.17 -9.72 9.49
N ALA A 134 -10.64 -10.94 9.76
CA ALA A 134 -11.52 -11.22 10.90
C ALA A 134 -10.83 -11.09 12.26
N SER A 135 -9.51 -11.32 12.32
CA SER A 135 -8.68 -11.17 13.52
C SER A 135 -8.33 -9.69 13.82
N LEU A 136 -8.42 -8.81 12.82
CA LEU A 136 -8.17 -7.39 12.99
C LEU A 136 -9.33 -6.69 13.73
N PRO A 137 -9.03 -5.62 14.50
CA PRO A 137 -10.05 -4.90 15.25
C PRO A 137 -11.10 -4.30 14.31
N ILE A 138 -12.38 -4.43 14.70
CA ILE A 138 -13.56 -3.98 13.92
C ILE A 138 -13.47 -2.50 13.48
N TRP A 139 -12.84 -1.64 14.27
CA TRP A 139 -12.62 -0.24 13.90
C TRP A 139 -11.72 -0.09 12.66
N ALA A 140 -10.71 -0.95 12.50
CA ALA A 140 -9.81 -0.92 11.35
C ALA A 140 -10.50 -1.47 10.09
N THR A 141 -11.32 -2.52 10.22
CA THR A 141 -12.08 -3.07 9.09
C THR A 141 -13.15 -2.09 8.59
N LEU A 142 -13.85 -1.41 9.50
CA LEU A 142 -14.84 -0.39 9.15
C LEU A 142 -14.21 0.83 8.48
N THR A 143 -13.11 1.36 9.02
CA THR A 143 -12.43 2.52 8.43
C THR A 143 -11.78 2.19 7.09
N GLY A 144 -11.07 1.06 6.98
CA GLY A 144 -10.51 0.60 5.71
C GLY A 144 -11.58 0.30 4.67
N GLY A 145 -12.66 -0.38 5.07
CA GLY A 145 -13.81 -0.68 4.21
C GLY A 145 -14.53 0.58 3.73
N ALA A 146 -14.72 1.57 4.61
CA ALA A 146 -15.32 2.85 4.24
C ALA A 146 -14.47 3.61 3.22
N VAL A 147 -13.14 3.65 3.41
CA VAL A 147 -12.23 4.30 2.44
C VAL A 147 -12.22 3.56 1.10
N LEU A 148 -12.21 2.23 1.12
CA LEU A 148 -12.32 1.43 -0.12
C LEU A 148 -13.65 1.69 -0.83
N ALA A 149 -14.76 1.77 -0.09
CA ALA A 149 -16.07 2.06 -0.65
C ALA A 149 -16.16 3.48 -1.22
N THR A 150 -15.60 4.50 -0.56
CA THR A 150 -15.56 5.86 -1.09
C THR A 150 -14.67 5.97 -2.32
N LEU A 151 -13.51 5.31 -2.34
CA LEU A 151 -12.63 5.26 -3.51
C LEU A 151 -13.26 4.50 -4.69
N ALA A 152 -13.90 3.36 -4.44
CA ALA A 152 -14.63 2.60 -5.45
C ALA A 152 -15.82 3.41 -5.98
N GLY A 153 -16.56 4.08 -5.09
CA GLY A 153 -17.65 4.99 -5.45
C GLY A 153 -17.16 6.16 -6.29
N PHE A 154 -16.07 6.80 -5.91
CA PHE A 154 -15.44 7.89 -6.66
C PHE A 154 -14.95 7.41 -8.04
N ARG A 155 -14.35 6.22 -8.11
CA ARG A 155 -13.92 5.61 -9.38
C ARG A 155 -15.11 5.28 -10.28
N LEU A 156 -16.18 4.71 -9.74
CA LEU A 156 -17.41 4.42 -10.48
C LEU A 156 -18.08 5.71 -10.96
N LEU A 157 -18.10 6.77 -10.15
CA LEU A 157 -18.60 8.09 -10.55
C LEU A 157 -17.75 8.68 -11.68
N LEU A 158 -16.43 8.65 -11.58
CA LEU A 158 -15.52 9.11 -12.65
C LEU A 158 -15.69 8.31 -13.94
N PHE A 159 -15.90 6.99 -13.86
CA PHE A 159 -16.21 6.15 -15.02
C PHE A 159 -17.58 6.46 -15.61
N ARG A 160 -18.59 6.71 -14.76
CA ARG A 160 -19.95 7.04 -15.20
C ARG A 160 -20.02 8.40 -15.90
N TYR A 161 -19.19 9.36 -15.50
CA TYR A 161 -19.05 10.66 -16.18
C TYR A 161 -18.20 10.62 -17.47
N ARG A 162 -17.50 9.51 -17.76
CA ARG A 162 -16.68 9.33 -18.98
C ARG A 162 -17.35 8.54 -20.10
N LEU A 163 -18.58 8.07 -19.92
CA LEU A 163 -19.43 7.53 -20.99
C LEU A 163 -20.51 8.56 -21.37
N PRO A 164 -20.09 9.72 -21.90
CA PRO A 164 -20.69 10.14 -23.17
C PRO A 164 -19.65 10.86 -24.04
N MET A 165 -18.94 10.12 -24.90
CA MET A 165 -18.46 10.56 -26.23
C MET A 165 -18.13 9.31 -27.04
#